data_AF-A0A1C6KA17-F1
#
_entry.id   AF-A0A1C6KA17-F1
#
_cell.length_a   1.000
_cell.length_b   1.000
_cell.length_c   1.000
_cell.angle_alpha   90.00
_cell.angle_beta   90.00
_cell.angle_gamma   90.00
#
_symmetry.space_group_name_H-M   'P 1'
#
loop_
_entity.id
_entity.type
_entity.pdbx_description
1 polymer ?
#
loop_
_entity_poly.entity_id
_entity_poly.type
_entity_poly.pdbx_seq_one_letter_code
_entity_poly.pdbx_strand_id
1 'polypeptide(L)'
;MNRAERRRQAKELSKSKMPLPLNVALPVEGAADITGQEAVVLKTYLELKEKEIRENVTAALMKEAQEKLTRAEDYIAIINILIILYASKMAWGYTEENKKLMENYKAARVYVDRVGAAAAYAQIKKRNGY
;
A
#
# COMPACT_ATOMS: atom_id res chain seq x y z
N MET A 1 18.90 38.58 0.25
CA MET A 1 19.41 37.24 0.58
C MET A 1 20.07 36.61 -0.65
N ASN A 2 21.38 36.41 -0.60
CA ASN A 2 22.20 35.92 -1.71
C ASN A 2 22.01 34.40 -1.91
N ARG A 3 22.27 33.89 -3.11
CA ARG A 3 22.13 32.45 -3.47
C ARG A 3 22.97 31.53 -2.58
N ALA A 4 24.11 32.04 -2.10
CA ALA A 4 24.97 31.34 -1.15
C ALA A 4 24.32 31.21 0.24
N GLU A 5 23.59 32.23 0.70
CA GLU A 5 22.90 32.22 2.00
C GLU A 5 21.71 31.25 1.98
N ARG A 6 20.95 31.21 0.87
CA ARG A 6 19.88 30.21 0.67
C ARG A 6 20.41 28.78 0.72
N ARG A 7 21.58 28.52 0.14
CA ARG A 7 22.21 27.19 0.19
C ARG A 7 22.72 26.83 1.58
N ARG A 8 23.21 27.81 2.36
CA ARG A 8 23.61 27.59 3.76
C ARG A 8 22.40 27.26 4.63
N GLN A 9 21.31 28.04 4.52
CA GLN A 9 20.07 27.75 5.25
C GLN A 9 19.45 26.40 4.87
N ALA A 10 19.47 26.02 3.59
CA ALA A 10 18.98 24.70 3.17
C ALA A 10 19.83 23.54 3.72
N LYS A 11 21.16 23.72 3.84
CA LYS A 11 22.05 22.73 4.48
C LYS A 11 21.88 22.68 6.00
N GLU A 12 21.64 23.82 6.65
CA GLU A 12 21.34 23.90 8.08
C GLU A 12 19.99 23.21 8.38
N LEU A 13 18.96 23.48 7.59
CA LEU A 13 17.65 22.81 7.67
C LEU A 13 17.74 21.31 7.35
N SER A 14 18.63 20.87 6.47
CA SER A 14 18.84 19.44 6.21
C SER A 14 19.59 18.74 7.34
N LYS A 15 20.48 19.44 8.05
CA LYS A 15 21.13 18.94 9.27
C LYS A 15 20.15 18.85 10.46
N SER A 16 19.22 19.80 10.55
CA SER A 16 18.13 19.79 11.54
C SER A 16 17.09 18.68 11.30
N LYS A 17 17.08 18.06 10.11
CA LYS A 17 16.25 16.90 9.78
C LYS A 17 16.98 15.55 9.99
N MET A 18 17.97 15.48 10.88
CA MET A 18 18.34 14.17 11.40
C MET A 18 17.17 13.68 12.26
N PRO A 19 16.51 12.55 11.94
CA PRO A 19 15.69 11.89 12.94
C PRO A 19 16.62 11.64 14.12
N LEU A 20 16.22 12.08 15.32
CA LEU A 20 16.97 11.76 16.53
C LEU A 20 17.27 10.25 16.50
N PRO A 21 18.52 9.82 16.75
CA PRO A 21 18.82 8.40 16.82
C PRO A 21 17.86 7.78 17.84
N LEU A 22 17.17 6.72 17.41
CA LEU A 22 16.06 6.04 18.07
C LEU A 22 16.45 5.34 19.39
N ASN A 23 17.56 5.73 20.01
CA ASN A 23 17.99 5.17 21.29
C ASN A 23 18.89 6.12 22.09
N VAL A 24 18.54 7.41 22.18
CA VAL A 24 19.05 8.22 23.29
C VAL A 24 18.13 7.94 24.47
N ALA A 25 18.47 6.94 25.27
CA ALA A 25 18.03 6.91 26.66
C ALA A 25 18.61 8.17 27.30
N LEU A 26 17.90 9.30 27.20
CA LEU A 26 18.20 10.49 27.98
C LEU A 26 17.97 10.07 29.42
N PRO A 27 19.02 9.97 30.27
CA PRO A 27 18.78 9.88 31.69
C PRO A 27 18.17 11.22 32.04
N VAL A 28 16.85 11.24 32.28
CA VAL A 28 16.15 12.42 32.80
C VAL A 28 16.79 12.87 34.13
N GLU A 29 17.59 11.99 34.75
CA GLU A 29 18.34 12.17 35.97
C GLU A 29 19.73 12.83 35.80
N GLY A 30 20.22 13.02 34.55
CA GLY A 30 21.59 13.49 34.28
C GLY A 30 21.75 15.00 34.04
N ALA A 31 20.66 15.77 33.97
CA ALA A 31 20.71 17.20 33.75
C ALA A 31 20.38 17.92 35.06
N ALA A 32 21.42 18.44 35.71
CA ALA A 32 21.39 19.02 37.05
C ALA A 32 20.42 20.21 37.25
N ASP A 33 19.75 20.69 36.19
CA ASP A 33 18.90 21.88 36.18
C ASP A 33 17.43 21.65 35.73
N ILE A 34 17.00 20.40 35.49
CA ILE A 34 15.62 20.15 35.04
C ILE A 34 14.71 20.03 36.26
N THR A 35 13.72 20.91 36.36
CA THR A 35 12.69 20.81 37.41
C THR A 35 11.80 19.58 37.16
N GLY A 36 11.20 19.02 38.23
CA GLY A 36 10.34 17.84 38.12
C GLY A 36 9.18 18.00 37.13
N GLN A 37 8.69 19.22 36.89
CA GLN A 37 7.66 19.50 35.88
C GLN A 37 8.20 19.43 34.45
N GLU A 38 9.40 19.95 34.19
CA GLU A 38 10.04 19.88 32.87
C GLU A 38 10.39 18.43 32.48
N ALA A 39 10.81 17.63 33.46
CA ALA A 39 11.04 16.19 33.29
C ALA A 39 9.76 15.43 32.85
N VAL A 40 8.61 15.73 33.46
CA VAL A 40 7.32 15.13 33.09
C VAL A 40 6.89 15.54 31.69
N VAL A 41 7.04 16.83 31.34
CA VAL A 41 6.69 17.35 30.01
C VAL A 41 7.52 16.68 28.92
N LEU A 42 8.83 16.52 29.14
CA LEU A 42 9.72 15.85 28.19
C LEU A 42 9.37 14.37 28.01
N LYS A 43 9.01 13.68 29.10
CA LYS A 43 8.57 12.28 29.06
C LYS A 43 7.28 12.11 28.27
N THR A 44 6.26 12.95 28.54
CA THR A 44 4.99 12.92 27.78
C THR A 44 5.21 13.24 26.31
N TYR A 45 6.08 14.20 25.99
CA TYR A 45 6.42 14.52 24.61
C TYR A 45 7.09 13.34 23.90
N LEU A 46 8.03 12.66 24.56
CA LEU A 46 8.68 11.46 24.02
C LEU A 46 7.67 10.35 23.74
N GLU A 47 6.79 10.04 24.69
CA GLU A 47 5.73 9.02 24.53
C GLU A 47 4.81 9.32 23.34
N LEU A 48 4.43 10.59 23.17
CA LEU A 48 3.63 11.03 22.02
C LEU A 48 4.39 10.87 20.70
N LYS A 49 5.67 11.24 20.65
CA LYS A 49 6.49 11.09 19.43
C LYS A 49 6.74 9.64 19.08
N GLU A 50 7.00 8.78 20.04
CA GLU A 50 7.12 7.36 19.80
C GLU A 50 5.82 6.75 19.29
N LYS A 51 4.67 7.14 19.85
CA LYS A 51 3.36 6.71 19.36
C LYS A 51 3.12 7.15 17.92
N GLU A 52 3.38 8.42 17.61
CA GLU A 52 3.28 8.99 16.26
C GLU A 52 4.17 8.22 15.26
N ILE A 53 5.42 7.93 15.65
CA ILE A 53 6.34 7.15 14.81
C ILE A 53 5.81 5.73 14.59
N ARG A 54 5.36 5.05 15.64
CA ARG A 54 4.79 3.70 15.53
C ARG A 54 3.58 3.66 14.60
N GLU A 55 2.66 4.61 14.73
CA GLU A 55 1.49 4.72 13.88
C GLU A 55 1.87 4.97 12.41
N ASN A 56 2.79 5.90 12.17
CA ASN A 56 3.27 6.23 10.82
C ASN A 56 3.99 5.05 10.16
N VAL A 57 4.88 4.37 10.88
CA VAL A 57 5.57 3.16 10.38
C VAL A 57 4.56 2.06 10.08
N THR A 58 3.58 1.84 10.96
CA THR A 58 2.53 0.84 10.74
C THR A 58 1.70 1.16 9.49
N ALA A 59 1.28 2.41 9.32
CA ALA A 59 0.53 2.85 8.15
C ALA A 59 1.33 2.69 6.86
N ALA A 60 2.62 3.02 6.87
CA ALA A 60 3.51 2.85 5.72
C ALA A 60 3.65 1.37 5.34
N LEU A 61 3.87 0.48 6.31
CA LEU A 61 3.96 -0.96 6.09
C LEU A 61 2.64 -1.54 5.57
N MET A 62 1.50 -1.11 6.12
CA MET A 62 0.18 -1.53 5.64
C MET A 62 -0.06 -1.10 4.19
N LYS A 63 0.33 0.14 3.84
CA LYS A 63 0.23 0.64 2.46
C LYS A 63 1.08 -0.19 1.51
N GLU A 64 2.34 -0.46 1.87
CA GLU A 64 3.23 -1.28 1.05
C GLU A 64 2.70 -2.71 0.88
N ALA A 65 2.19 -3.31 1.97
CA ALA A 65 1.57 -4.63 1.92
C ALA A 65 0.34 -4.65 1.01
N GLN A 66 -0.51 -3.61 1.08
CA GLN A 66 -1.69 -3.49 0.22
C GLN A 66 -1.30 -3.34 -1.25
N GLU A 67 -0.27 -2.55 -1.58
CA GLU A 67 0.23 -2.39 -2.95
C GLU A 67 0.79 -3.72 -3.51
N LYS A 68 1.51 -4.48 -2.68
CA LYS A 68 1.99 -5.82 -3.05
C LYS A 68 0.83 -6.79 -3.28
N LEU A 69 -0.19 -6.74 -2.43
CA LEU A 69 -1.38 -7.58 -2.56
C LEU A 69 -2.15 -7.26 -3.85
N THR A 70 -2.45 -5.99 -4.12
CA THR A 70 -3.12 -5.57 -5.36
C THR A 70 -2.33 -6.01 -6.59
N ARG A 71 -1.00 -5.89 -6.58
CA ARG A 71 -0.16 -6.37 -7.68
C ARG A 71 -0.25 -7.89 -7.86
N ALA A 72 -0.25 -8.65 -6.76
CA ALA A 72 -0.39 -10.09 -6.81
C ALA A 72 -1.77 -10.51 -7.37
N GLU A 73 -2.84 -9.83 -6.98
CA GLU A 73 -4.19 -10.03 -7.50
C GLU A 73 -4.26 -9.78 -9.01
N ASP A 74 -3.65 -8.70 -9.50
CA ASP A 74 -3.55 -8.40 -10.93
C ASP A 74 -2.82 -9.50 -11.70
N TYR A 75 -1.69 -9.99 -11.17
CA TYR A 75 -0.95 -11.10 -11.78
C TYR A 75 -1.78 -12.38 -11.84
N ILE A 76 -2.47 -12.75 -10.76
CA ILE A 76 -3.34 -13.93 -10.73
C ILE A 76 -4.47 -13.80 -11.76
N ALA A 77 -5.09 -12.62 -11.87
CA ALA A 77 -6.12 -12.37 -12.86
C ALA A 77 -5.61 -12.55 -14.30
N ILE A 78 -4.43 -11.98 -14.62
CA ILE A 78 -3.81 -12.12 -15.95
C ILE A 78 -3.51 -13.59 -16.25
N ILE A 79 -2.91 -14.33 -15.31
CA ILE A 79 -2.57 -15.74 -15.50
C ILE A 79 -3.82 -16.58 -15.75
N ASN A 80 -4.89 -16.36 -14.99
CA ASN A 80 -6.15 -17.09 -15.18
C ASN A 80 -6.78 -16.84 -16.56
N ILE A 81 -6.72 -15.60 -17.07
CA ILE A 81 -7.18 -15.28 -18.43
C ILE A 81 -6.34 -16.05 -19.47
N LEU A 82 -5.01 -16.04 -19.33
CA LEU A 82 -4.12 -16.77 -20.23
C LEU A 82 -4.43 -18.27 -20.24
N ILE A 83 -4.63 -18.88 -19.06
CA ILE A 83 -4.99 -20.30 -18.95
C ILE A 83 -6.27 -20.60 -19.74
N ILE A 84 -7.32 -19.76 -19.61
CA ILE A 84 -8.59 -19.95 -20.32
C ILE A 84 -8.41 -19.83 -21.85
N LEU A 85 -7.65 -18.84 -22.31
CA LEU A 85 -7.39 -18.64 -23.74
C LEU A 85 -6.62 -19.83 -24.34
N TYR A 86 -5.60 -20.32 -23.63
CA TYR A 86 -4.83 -21.49 -24.06
C TYR A 86 -5.66 -22.77 -24.01
N ALA A 87 -6.45 -22.99 -22.96
CA ALA A 87 -7.35 -24.14 -22.87
C ALA A 87 -8.34 -24.16 -24.04
N SER A 88 -8.95 -23.02 -24.35
CA SER A 88 -9.88 -22.89 -25.48
C SER A 88 -9.20 -23.16 -26.82
N LYS A 89 -7.99 -22.64 -27.01
CA LYS A 89 -7.18 -22.90 -28.21
C LYS A 89 -6.78 -24.37 -28.33
N MET A 90 -6.39 -25.01 -27.23
CA MET A 90 -5.99 -26.41 -27.22
C MET A 90 -7.17 -27.36 -27.47
N ALA A 91 -8.34 -27.05 -26.92
CA ALA A 91 -9.53 -27.90 -27.05
C ALA A 91 -10.20 -27.79 -28.43
N TRP A 92 -10.29 -26.57 -28.99
CA TRP A 92 -11.10 -26.32 -30.20
C TRP A 92 -10.41 -25.48 -31.27
N GLY A 93 -9.16 -25.05 -31.07
CA GLY A 93 -8.44 -24.22 -32.05
C GLY A 93 -8.94 -22.78 -32.17
N TYR A 94 -9.81 -22.32 -31.27
CA TYR A 94 -10.48 -21.02 -31.36
C TYR A 94 -9.51 -19.84 -31.20
N THR A 95 -9.34 -19.06 -32.27
CA THR A 95 -8.54 -17.82 -32.28
C THR A 95 -9.42 -16.57 -32.35
N GLU A 96 -10.47 -16.59 -33.17
CA GLU A 96 -11.38 -15.44 -33.34
C GLU A 96 -12.34 -15.28 -32.16
N GLU A 97 -12.84 -16.37 -31.61
CA GLU A 97 -13.68 -16.36 -30.40
C GLU A 97 -12.89 -15.87 -29.19
N ASN A 98 -11.61 -16.24 -29.10
CA ASN A 98 -10.70 -15.75 -28.08
C ASN A 98 -10.47 -14.23 -28.19
N LYS A 99 -10.39 -13.69 -29.42
CA LYS A 99 -10.32 -12.25 -29.65
C LYS A 99 -11.60 -11.54 -29.19
N LYS A 100 -12.76 -12.04 -29.59
CA LYS A 100 -14.07 -11.51 -29.15
C LYS A 100 -14.25 -11.60 -27.63
N LEU A 101 -13.74 -12.64 -26.99
CA LEU A 101 -13.75 -12.77 -25.53
C LEU A 101 -12.98 -11.61 -24.87
N MET A 102 -11.79 -11.29 -25.38
CA MET A 102 -10.97 -10.19 -24.85
C MET A 102 -11.60 -8.81 -25.10
N GLU A 103 -12.22 -8.60 -26.26
CA GLU A 103 -12.97 -7.36 -26.56
C GLU A 103 -14.12 -7.13 -25.57
N ASN A 104 -14.80 -8.21 -25.15
CA ASN A 104 -15.93 -8.15 -24.23
C ASN A 104 -15.54 -8.20 -22.74
N TYR A 105 -14.28 -8.48 -22.42
CA TYR A 105 -13.81 -8.66 -21.03
C TYR A 105 -14.18 -7.48 -20.13
N LYS A 106 -13.96 -6.24 -20.59
CA LYS A 106 -14.26 -5.05 -19.79
C LYS A 106 -15.75 -4.94 -19.45
N ALA A 107 -16.62 -5.21 -20.41
CA ALA A 107 -18.07 -5.18 -20.18
C ALA A 107 -18.50 -6.30 -19.22
N ALA A 108 -17.93 -7.50 -19.36
CA ALA A 108 -18.19 -8.63 -18.46
C ALA A 108 -17.73 -8.33 -17.02
N ARG A 109 -16.55 -7.73 -16.84
CA ARG A 109 -16.06 -7.31 -15.53
C ARG A 109 -17.01 -6.32 -14.87
N VAL A 110 -17.40 -5.25 -15.57
CA VAL A 110 -18.34 -4.24 -15.06
C VAL A 110 -19.69 -4.89 -14.67
N TYR A 111 -20.15 -5.87 -15.45
CA TYR A 111 -21.34 -6.62 -15.12
C TYR A 111 -21.18 -7.41 -13.81
N VAL A 112 -20.10 -8.17 -13.65
CA VAL A 112 -19.82 -8.97 -12.45
C VAL A 112 -19.66 -8.07 -11.22
N ASP A 113 -18.95 -6.94 -11.34
CA ASP A 113 -18.78 -5.97 -10.25
C ASP A 113 -20.13 -5.39 -9.82
N ARG A 114 -21.05 -5.17 -10.77
CA ARG A 114 -22.39 -4.65 -10.49
C ARG A 114 -23.30 -5.67 -9.79
N VAL A 115 -23.27 -6.93 -10.20
CA VAL A 115 -24.22 -7.96 -9.70
C VAL A 115 -23.64 -8.82 -8.57
N GLY A 116 -22.32 -8.79 -8.38
CA GLY A 116 -21.58 -9.63 -7.45
C GLY A 116 -21.20 -11.00 -8.05
N ALA A 117 -20.01 -11.50 -7.68
CA ALA A 117 -19.45 -12.74 -8.22
C ALA A 117 -20.34 -13.97 -8.01
N ALA A 118 -20.94 -14.12 -6.82
CA ALA A 118 -21.80 -15.26 -6.51
C ALA A 118 -23.07 -15.29 -7.38
N ALA A 119 -23.70 -14.14 -7.59
CA ALA A 119 -24.89 -14.03 -8.44
C ALA A 119 -24.55 -14.24 -9.92
N ALA A 120 -23.45 -13.65 -10.39
CA ALA A 120 -22.95 -13.88 -11.75
C ALA A 120 -22.66 -15.36 -12.01
N TYR A 121 -22.00 -16.04 -11.05
CA TYR A 121 -21.74 -17.47 -11.11
C TYR A 121 -23.04 -18.27 -11.18
N ALA A 122 -23.99 -18.02 -10.28
CA ALA A 122 -25.28 -18.72 -10.26
C ALA A 122 -26.07 -18.59 -11.58
N GLN A 123 -25.99 -17.42 -12.23
CA GLN A 123 -26.64 -17.20 -13.53
C GLN A 123 -25.98 -18.01 -14.65
N ILE A 124 -24.65 -18.01 -14.73
CA ILE A 124 -23.90 -18.80 -15.72
C ILE A 124 -24.17 -20.30 -15.49
N LYS A 125 -24.14 -20.72 -14.23
CA LYS A 125 -24.46 -22.08 -13.78
C LYS A 125 -25.81 -22.54 -14.32
N LYS A 126 -26.86 -21.75 -14.04
CA LYS A 126 -28.24 -22.02 -14.49
C LYS A 126 -28.37 -22.05 -16.01
N ARG A 127 -27.63 -21.20 -16.72
CA ARG A 127 -27.70 -21.10 -18.20
C ARG A 127 -27.00 -22.26 -18.89
N ASN A 128 -25.89 -22.75 -18.35
CA ASN A 128 -25.04 -23.74 -19.00
C ASN A 128 -25.23 -25.17 -18.48
N GLY A 129 -25.97 -25.36 -17.38
CA GLY A 129 -26.43 -26.67 -16.94
C GLY A 129 -25.40 -27.51 -16.16
N TYR A 130 -24.40 -26.89 -15.54
CA TYR A 130 -23.42 -27.55 -14.66
C TYR A 130 -23.28 -26.79 -13.35
#